data_AF-A0A074V5Q2-F1
#
_entry.id   AF-A0A074V5Q2-F1
#
_cell.length_a   1.000
_cell.length_b   1.000
_cell.length_c   1.000
_cell.angle_alpha   90.00
_cell.angle_beta   90.00
_cell.angle_gamma   90.00
#
_symmetry.space_group_name_H-M   'P 1'
#
loop_
_entity.id
_entity.type
_entity.pdbx_description
1 polymer ?
#
loop_
_entity_poly.entity_id
_entity_poly.type
_entity_poly.pdbx_seq_one_letter_code
_entity_poly.pdbx_strand_id
1 'polypeptide(L)'
;MIFSYWQKIARYCAGFVLLTFTFSTFASGQINCDLRKLELTQMQKTRLRLIRMQYKRNQDTNLQHTANNKRKSEQLTQILMKPKFDETEAKRYVLNYYMPRIQQDIDELKVQYEFLQVLNQQQRQNWINNCLR
;
A
#
# COMPACT_ATOMS: atom_id res chain seq x y z
N MET A 1 51.27 8.08 -1.61
CA MET A 1 50.12 8.57 -2.42
C MET A 1 48.90 7.63 -2.28
N ILE A 2 48.48 7.28 -1.05
CA ILE A 2 47.34 6.35 -0.80
C ILE A 2 46.36 6.93 0.25
N PHE A 3 46.79 7.95 1.01
CA PHE A 3 46.04 8.50 2.15
C PHE A 3 44.92 9.50 1.76
N SER A 4 44.97 10.11 0.57
CA SER A 4 43.95 11.11 0.16
C SER A 4 42.70 10.51 -0.50
N TYR A 5 42.71 9.20 -0.78
CA TYR A 5 41.57 8.52 -1.41
C TYR A 5 40.49 8.16 -0.37
N TRP A 6 40.90 7.79 0.85
CA TRP A 6 39.99 7.40 1.92
C TRP A 6 39.26 8.58 2.59
N GLN A 7 39.85 9.77 2.58
CA GLN A 7 39.19 10.99 3.08
C GLN A 7 38.06 11.49 2.18
N LYS A 8 38.09 11.16 0.87
CA LYS A 8 36.99 11.50 -0.04
C LYS A 8 35.80 10.56 0.15
N ILE A 9 36.04 9.28 0.41
CA ILE A 9 34.96 8.29 0.62
C ILE A 9 34.18 8.59 1.92
N ALA A 10 34.86 8.99 3.00
CA ALA A 10 34.20 9.32 4.26
C ALA A 10 33.29 10.57 4.19
N ARG A 11 33.53 11.49 3.24
CA ARG A 11 32.69 12.68 3.04
C ARG A 11 31.43 12.43 2.21
N TYR A 12 31.38 11.34 1.44
CA TYR A 12 30.18 10.97 0.67
C TYR A 12 29.13 10.22 1.50
N CYS A 13 29.47 9.71 2.68
CA CYS A 13 28.52 9.01 3.55
C CYS A 13 27.78 9.94 4.54
N ALA A 14 28.19 11.21 4.67
CA ALA A 14 27.63 12.16 5.64
C ALA A 14 26.66 13.19 5.02
N GLY A 15 26.53 13.22 3.71
CA GLY A 15 25.68 14.19 3.01
C GLY A 15 24.64 13.47 2.18
N PHE A 16 23.37 13.76 2.46
CA PHE A 16 22.23 13.46 1.57
C PHE A 16 21.57 12.08 1.67
N VAL A 17 21.35 11.59 2.89
CA VAL A 17 20.13 10.80 3.16
C VAL A 17 19.09 11.71 3.79
N LEU A 18 18.72 12.78 3.08
CA LEU A 18 17.38 13.32 3.24
C LEU A 18 16.46 12.31 2.55
N LEU A 19 16.14 11.24 3.29
CA LEU A 19 14.95 10.45 3.06
C LEU A 19 13.79 11.43 3.07
N THR A 20 13.46 11.96 1.90
CA THR A 20 12.12 12.42 1.60
C THR A 20 11.25 11.23 1.96
N PHE A 21 10.68 11.28 3.16
CA PHE A 21 9.60 10.42 3.57
C PHE A 21 8.44 10.76 2.63
N THR A 22 8.49 10.23 1.41
CA THR A 22 7.32 10.03 0.60
C THR A 22 6.51 8.99 1.37
N PHE A 23 5.70 9.50 2.29
CA PHE A 23 4.56 8.76 2.80
C PHE A 23 3.66 8.55 1.61
N SER A 24 3.91 7.45 0.88
CA SER A 24 2.92 6.86 0.00
C SER A 24 1.71 6.62 0.89
N THR A 25 0.76 7.54 0.75
CA THR A 25 -0.59 7.47 1.27
C THR A 25 -1.15 6.12 0.87
N PHE A 26 -1.71 5.43 1.86
CA PHE A 26 -2.32 4.13 1.68
C PHE A 26 -3.47 4.27 0.68
N ALA A 27 -3.40 3.50 -0.41
CA ALA A 27 -4.43 3.29 -1.44
C ALA A 27 -4.46 4.19 -2.69
N SER A 28 -4.66 3.52 -3.82
CA SER A 28 -5.48 3.90 -4.98
C SER A 28 -5.80 5.38 -5.17
N GLY A 29 -5.01 6.04 -6.02
CA GLY A 29 -5.12 7.46 -6.33
C GLY A 29 -4.08 8.23 -5.55
N GLN A 30 -3.21 8.96 -6.26
CA GLN A 30 -2.26 9.88 -5.63
C GLN A 30 -3.05 10.98 -4.93
N ILE A 31 -3.57 10.69 -3.73
CA ILE A 31 -4.02 11.72 -2.83
C ILE A 31 -2.74 12.43 -2.42
N ASN A 32 -2.49 13.58 -3.06
CA ASN A 32 -1.40 14.49 -2.76
C ASN A 32 -1.71 15.20 -1.42
N CYS A 33 -1.79 14.41 -0.36
CA CYS A 33 -2.08 14.85 0.99
C CYS A 33 -0.77 15.23 1.67
N ASP A 34 -0.56 16.53 1.90
CA ASP A 34 0.57 16.98 2.69
C ASP A 34 0.31 16.72 4.19
N LEU A 35 0.68 15.53 4.66
CA LEU A 35 0.57 15.10 6.05
C LEU A 35 1.33 16.00 7.04
N ARG A 36 2.26 16.84 6.56
CA ARG A 36 2.98 17.80 7.42
C ARG A 36 2.04 18.83 8.02
N LYS A 37 0.92 19.15 7.34
CA LYS A 37 -0.13 20.07 7.82
C LYS A 37 -0.94 19.53 9.00
N LEU A 38 -0.80 18.24 9.33
CA LEU A 38 -1.50 17.65 10.48
C LEU A 38 -0.75 17.87 11.80
N GLU A 39 0.47 18.40 11.77
CA GLU A 39 1.27 18.71 12.99
C GLU A 39 1.31 17.53 13.97
N LEU A 40 1.61 16.34 13.45
CA LEU A 40 1.56 15.10 14.22
C LEU A 40 2.55 15.12 15.39
N THR A 41 2.09 14.71 16.57
CA THR A 41 2.97 14.50 17.73
C THR A 41 3.92 13.33 17.50
N GLN A 42 5.00 13.26 18.28
CA GLN A 42 5.95 12.14 18.16
C GLN A 42 5.29 10.79 18.45
N MET A 43 4.37 10.74 19.40
CA MET A 43 3.58 9.53 19.70
C MET A 43 2.72 9.11 18.52
N GLN A 44 2.03 10.06 17.88
CA GLN A 44 1.22 9.80 16.69
C GLN A 44 2.08 9.27 15.54
N LYS A 45 3.23 9.92 15.26
CA LYS A 45 4.19 9.46 14.24
C LYS A 45 4.65 8.02 14.48
N THR A 46 4.96 7.66 15.73
CA THR A 46 5.35 6.30 16.08
C THR A 46 4.23 5.30 15.83
N ARG A 47 2.99 5.60 16.25
CA ARG A 47 1.82 4.72 16.00
C ARG A 47 1.57 4.53 14.52
N LEU A 48 1.62 5.60 13.73
CA LEU A 48 1.42 5.53 12.28
C LEU A 48 2.51 4.71 11.57
N ARG A 49 3.75 4.75 12.06
CA ARG A 49 4.83 3.90 11.55
C ARG A 49 4.53 2.42 11.77
N LEU A 50 3.99 2.05 12.94
CA LEU A 50 3.61 0.66 13.25
C LEU A 50 2.48 0.19 12.32
N ILE A 51 1.44 0.99 12.15
CA ILE A 51 0.33 0.71 11.21
C ILE A 51 0.89 0.49 9.79
N ARG A 52 1.79 1.36 9.33
CA ARG A 52 2.42 1.24 8.00
C ARG A 52 3.22 -0.05 7.83
N MET A 53 4.00 -0.41 8.84
CA MET A 53 4.79 -1.63 8.82
C MET A 53 3.90 -2.88 8.78
N GLN A 54 2.81 -2.89 9.54
CA GLN A 54 1.87 -4.00 9.55
C GLN A 54 1.16 -4.14 8.20
N TYR A 55 0.69 -3.03 7.63
CA TYR A 55 0.09 -3.03 6.30
C TYR A 55 1.05 -3.55 5.23
N LYS A 56 2.29 -3.05 5.21
CA LYS A 56 3.30 -3.49 4.24
C LYS A 56 3.55 -5.00 4.32
N ARG A 57 3.67 -5.54 5.54
CA ARG A 57 3.82 -6.98 5.76
C ARG A 57 2.68 -7.78 5.16
N ASN A 58 1.44 -7.32 5.33
CA ASN A 58 0.25 -7.98 4.80
C ASN A 58 0.15 -7.89 3.26
N GLN A 59 0.60 -6.78 2.67
CA GLN A 59 0.67 -6.64 1.22
C GLN A 59 1.68 -7.61 0.59
N ASP A 60 2.86 -7.75 1.20
CA ASP A 60 3.91 -8.64 0.71
C ASP A 60 3.43 -10.11 0.68
N THR A 61 2.60 -10.53 1.64
CA THR A 61 1.96 -11.86 1.64
C THR A 61 0.89 -12.00 0.54
N ASN A 62 0.10 -10.96 0.27
CA ASN A 62 -0.97 -11.01 -0.75
C ASN A 62 -0.44 -11.03 -2.19
N LEU A 63 0.71 -10.40 -2.46
CA LEU A 63 1.38 -10.42 -3.77
C LEU A 63 1.83 -11.83 -4.18
N GLN A 64 2.17 -12.69 -3.22
CA GLN A 64 2.54 -14.08 -3.49
C GLN A 64 1.34 -14.91 -3.99
N HIS A 65 0.11 -14.57 -3.57
CA HIS A 65 -1.11 -15.28 -3.99
C HIS A 65 -1.62 -14.85 -5.38
N THR A 66 -1.25 -13.66 -5.87
CA THR A 66 -1.73 -13.12 -7.16
C THR A 66 -0.88 -13.54 -8.37
N ALA A 67 0.34 -14.04 -8.14
CA ALA A 67 1.31 -14.36 -9.20
C ALA A 67 0.95 -15.57 -10.07
N ASN A 68 -0.10 -16.35 -9.78
CA ASN A 68 -0.42 -17.57 -10.52
C ASN A 68 -1.28 -17.32 -11.77
N ASN A 69 -0.76 -16.49 -12.70
CA ASN A 69 -1.45 -16.12 -13.94
C ASN A 69 -1.68 -17.31 -14.90
N LYS A 70 -0.80 -18.32 -14.84
CA LYS A 70 -0.94 -19.54 -15.66
C LYS A 70 -2.22 -20.31 -15.32
N ARG A 71 -2.48 -20.55 -14.04
CA ARG A 71 -3.69 -21.23 -13.55
C ARG A 71 -4.97 -20.48 -13.91
N LYS A 72 -4.94 -19.14 -13.93
CA LYS A 72 -6.09 -18.31 -14.36
C LYS A 72 -6.42 -18.51 -15.85
N SER A 73 -5.39 -18.51 -16.70
CA SER A 73 -5.55 -18.73 -18.15
C SER A 73 -6.13 -20.11 -18.48
N GLU A 74 -5.64 -21.14 -17.78
CA GLU A 74 -6.14 -22.52 -17.92
C GLU A 74 -7.61 -22.63 -17.51
N GLN A 75 -8.00 -22.03 -16.38
CA GLN A 75 -9.39 -22.05 -15.90
C GLN A 75 -10.35 -21.30 -16.83
N LEU A 76 -9.94 -20.15 -17.38
CA LEU A 76 -10.74 -19.43 -18.37
C LEU A 76 -10.96 -20.28 -19.63
N THR A 77 -9.89 -20.91 -20.13
CA THR A 77 -9.97 -21.78 -21.30
C THR A 77 -10.94 -22.94 -21.08
N GLN A 78 -10.93 -23.56 -19.89
CA GLN A 78 -11.87 -24.63 -19.54
C GLN A 78 -13.34 -24.18 -19.60
N ILE A 79 -13.65 -22.98 -19.09
CA ILE A 79 -15.02 -22.43 -19.13
C ILE A 79 -15.47 -22.18 -20.59
N LEU A 80 -14.58 -21.61 -21.41
CA LEU A 80 -14.89 -21.27 -22.80
C LEU A 80 -15.03 -22.50 -23.72
N MET A 81 -14.39 -23.62 -23.39
CA MET A 81 -14.42 -24.85 -24.19
C MET A 81 -15.63 -25.75 -23.87
N LYS A 82 -16.48 -25.40 -22.90
CA LYS A 82 -17.67 -26.19 -22.58
C LYS A 82 -18.72 -26.11 -23.69
N PRO A 83 -19.44 -27.21 -23.99
CA PRO A 83 -20.48 -27.23 -25.03
C PRO A 83 -21.71 -26.38 -24.68
N LYS A 84 -21.91 -26.05 -23.40
CA LYS A 84 -22.93 -25.13 -22.91
C LYS A 84 -22.32 -24.21 -21.85
N PHE A 85 -22.77 -22.95 -21.83
CA PHE A 85 -22.31 -21.98 -20.85
C PHE A 85 -22.81 -22.33 -19.44
N ASP A 86 -21.88 -22.42 -18.48
CA ASP A 86 -22.16 -22.62 -17.06
C ASP A 86 -22.02 -21.28 -16.31
N GLU A 87 -23.14 -20.62 -16.06
CA GLU A 87 -23.16 -19.32 -15.38
C GLU A 87 -22.62 -19.41 -13.94
N THR A 88 -22.81 -20.54 -13.27
CA THR A 88 -22.35 -20.73 -11.88
C THR A 88 -20.83 -20.79 -11.82
N GLU A 89 -20.22 -21.52 -12.76
CA GLU A 89 -18.76 -21.59 -12.87
C GLU A 89 -18.14 -20.28 -13.31
N ALA A 90 -18.76 -19.58 -14.27
CA ALA A 90 -18.32 -18.25 -14.70
C ALA A 90 -18.33 -17.25 -13.53
N LYS A 91 -19.40 -17.22 -12.72
CA LYS A 91 -19.47 -16.40 -11.49
C LYS A 91 -18.32 -16.72 -10.54
N ARG A 92 -18.04 -18.00 -10.31
CA ARG A 92 -16.94 -18.43 -9.43
C ARG A 92 -15.58 -17.96 -9.95
N TYR A 93 -15.33 -18.08 -11.25
CA TYR A 93 -14.11 -17.61 -11.88
C TYR A 93 -13.93 -16.09 -11.72
N VAL A 94 -14.96 -15.32 -12.03
CA VAL A 94 -14.94 -13.86 -11.90
C VAL A 94 -14.73 -13.44 -10.45
N LEU A 95 -15.43 -14.05 -9.50
CA LEU A 95 -15.23 -13.77 -8.08
C LEU A 95 -13.79 -14.03 -7.66
N ASN A 96 -13.25 -15.21 -7.96
CA ASN A 96 -11.86 -15.55 -7.62
C ASN A 96 -10.85 -14.60 -8.28
N TYR A 97 -11.15 -14.08 -9.47
CA TYR A 97 -10.30 -13.12 -10.15
C TYR A 97 -10.24 -11.78 -9.40
N TYR A 98 -11.39 -11.27 -8.95
CA TYR A 98 -11.48 -9.97 -8.26
C TYR A 98 -11.24 -10.04 -6.74
N MET A 99 -11.39 -11.22 -6.11
CA MET A 99 -11.22 -11.40 -4.65
C MET A 99 -9.93 -10.79 -4.10
N PRO A 100 -8.74 -11.00 -4.71
CA PRO A 100 -7.51 -10.39 -4.19
C PRO A 100 -7.53 -8.86 -4.22
N ARG A 101 -8.12 -8.26 -5.27
CA ARG A 101 -8.25 -6.80 -5.38
C ARG A 101 -9.23 -6.26 -4.35
N ILE A 102 -10.37 -6.92 -4.18
CA ILE A 102 -11.35 -6.57 -3.15
C ILE A 102 -10.71 -6.62 -1.75
N GLN A 103 -9.94 -7.68 -1.46
CA GLN A 103 -9.25 -7.79 -0.17
C GLN A 103 -8.21 -6.68 0.01
N GLN A 104 -7.48 -6.33 -1.04
CA GLN A 104 -6.54 -5.19 -1.00
C GLN A 104 -7.28 -3.88 -0.70
N ASP A 105 -8.39 -3.60 -1.37
CA ASP A 105 -9.17 -2.37 -1.13
C ASP A 105 -9.74 -2.33 0.31
N ILE A 106 -10.13 -3.49 0.86
CA ILE A 106 -10.55 -3.63 2.28
C ILE A 106 -9.38 -3.35 3.23
N ASP A 107 -8.20 -3.92 2.98
CA ASP A 107 -7.01 -3.70 3.81
C ASP A 107 -6.57 -2.23 3.78
N GLU A 108 -6.66 -1.60 2.61
CA GLU A 108 -6.43 -0.18 2.39
C GLU A 108 -7.39 0.69 3.21
N LEU A 109 -8.69 0.40 3.14
CA LEU A 109 -9.72 1.10 3.92
C LEU A 109 -9.49 0.93 5.43
N LYS A 110 -9.14 -0.28 5.87
CA LYS A 110 -8.85 -0.55 7.28
C LYS A 110 -7.70 0.31 7.79
N VAL A 111 -6.62 0.46 7.01
CA VAL A 111 -5.49 1.30 7.40
C VAL A 111 -5.87 2.78 7.46
N GLN A 112 -6.67 3.26 6.51
CA GLN A 112 -7.19 4.63 6.55
C GLN A 112 -8.04 4.87 7.81
N TYR A 113 -8.88 3.90 8.19
CA TYR A 113 -9.62 3.94 9.45
C TYR A 113 -8.68 3.99 10.68
N GLU A 114 -7.69 3.09 10.76
CA GLU A 114 -6.73 3.07 11.89
C GLU A 114 -5.93 4.37 11.98
N PHE A 115 -5.54 4.94 10.84
CA PHE A 115 -4.87 6.24 10.76
C PHE A 115 -5.72 7.35 11.41
N LEU A 116 -7.02 7.43 11.07
CA LEU A 116 -7.95 8.41 11.64
C LEU A 116 -8.11 8.28 13.17
N GLN A 117 -8.01 7.07 13.72
CA GLN A 117 -8.10 6.84 15.17
C GLN A 117 -6.88 7.37 15.93
N VAL A 118 -5.73 7.55 15.26
CA VAL A 118 -4.54 8.15 15.86
C VAL A 118 -4.65 9.68 15.96
N LEU A 119 -5.44 10.29 15.08
CA LEU A 119 -5.60 11.74 14.99
C LEU A 119 -6.57 12.27 16.06
N ASN A 120 -6.35 13.52 16.46
CA ASN A 120 -7.35 14.27 17.24
C ASN A 120 -8.45 14.84 16.31
N GLN A 121 -9.49 15.44 16.90
CA GLN A 121 -10.65 15.91 16.14
C GLN A 121 -10.29 16.94 15.06
N GLN A 122 -9.44 17.92 15.37
CA GLN A 122 -9.02 18.96 14.42
C GLN A 122 -8.21 18.36 13.26
N GLN A 123 -7.26 17.46 13.57
CA GLN A 123 -6.46 16.76 12.59
C GLN A 123 -7.32 15.89 11.66
N ARG A 124 -8.34 15.21 12.20
CA ARG A 124 -9.29 14.43 11.37
C ARG A 124 -10.05 15.31 10.39
N GLN A 125 -10.58 16.46 10.83
CA GLN A 125 -11.27 17.39 9.95
C GLN A 125 -10.34 17.94 8.86
N ASN A 126 -9.10 18.30 9.24
CA ASN A 126 -8.10 18.72 8.27
C ASN A 126 -7.79 17.61 7.25
N TRP A 127 -7.68 16.36 7.68
CA TRP A 127 -7.43 15.25 6.77
C TRP A 127 -8.61 14.98 5.84
N ILE A 128 -9.85 14.95 6.35
CA ILE A 128 -11.05 14.75 5.52
C ILE A 128 -11.16 15.84 4.44
N ASN A 129 -10.97 17.10 4.82
CA ASN A 129 -11.15 18.24 3.91
C ASN A 129 -10.07 18.36 2.84
N ASN A 130 -8.84 17.92 3.13
CA ASN A 130 -7.69 18.13 2.25
C ASN A 130 -7.19 16.86 1.57
N CYS A 131 -7.61 15.68 2.03
CA CYS A 131 -7.02 14.40 1.63
C CYS A 131 -8.05 13.32 1.25
N LEU A 132 -9.35 13.53 1.45
CA LEU A 132 -10.38 12.58 1.00
C LEU A 132 -11.35 13.16 -0.03
N ARG A 133 -11.04 14.34 -0.59
CA ARG A 133 -11.82 14.96 -1.66
C ARG A 133 -11.30 14.58 -3.04
#